data_AF-A0A9D9TS47-F1
#
_entry.id   AF-A0A9D9TS47-F1
#
_cell.length_a   1.000
_cell.length_b   1.000
_cell.length_c   1.000
_cell.angle_alpha   90.00
_cell.angle_beta   90.00
_cell.angle_gamma   90.00
#
_symmetry.space_group_name_H-M   'P 1'
#
loop_
_entity.id
_entity.type
_entity.pdbx_description
1 polymer ?
#
loop_
_entity_poly.entity_id
_entity_poly.type
_entity_poly.pdbx_seq_one_letter_code
_entity_poly.pdbx_strand_id
1 'polypeptide(L)' 'RHPTIQDNVVIYAGATILGGDTIIGENAIIGGNVWLTKSLKPNSKIYHQENVKIFE' A
#
# COMPACT_ATOMS: atom_id res chain seq x y z
N ARG A 1 12.71 11.99 1.92
CA ARG A 1 13.34 10.64 1.76
C ARG A 1 12.42 9.48 2.14
N HIS A 2 11.48 9.71 3.07
CA HIS A 2 10.46 8.74 3.47
C HIS A 2 9.10 9.16 2.91
N PRO A 3 8.13 8.24 2.81
CA PRO A 3 6.81 8.54 2.29
C PRO A 3 6.01 9.48 3.21
N THR A 4 5.00 10.10 2.64
CA THR A 4 3.97 10.86 3.36
C THR A 4 2.71 10.00 3.46
N ILE A 5 2.20 9.82 4.68
CA ILE A 5 0.95 9.11 4.95
C ILE A 5 -0.10 10.15 5.33
N GLN A 6 -1.21 10.21 4.60
CA GLN A 6 -2.32 11.12 4.89
C GLN A 6 -3.31 10.53 5.90
N ASP A 7 -4.38 11.27 6.18
CA ASP A 7 -5.36 10.93 7.21
C ASP A 7 -6.12 9.64 6.90
N ASN A 8 -6.45 8.90 7.97
CA ASN A 8 -7.25 7.67 7.93
C ASN A 8 -6.71 6.56 7.03
N VAL A 9 -5.41 6.57 6.73
CA VAL A 9 -4.75 5.49 6.00
C VAL A 9 -4.64 4.24 6.89
N VAL A 10 -4.99 3.08 6.34
CA VAL A 10 -4.80 1.78 6.99
C VAL A 10 -3.67 1.04 6.28
N ILE A 11 -2.64 0.64 7.04
CA ILE A 11 -1.49 -0.13 6.54
C ILE A 11 -1.44 -1.45 7.30
N TYR A 12 -1.63 -2.56 6.58
CA TYR A 12 -1.58 -3.91 7.16
C TYR A 12 -0.15 -4.43 7.29
N ALA A 13 0.00 -5.50 8.09
CA ALA A 13 1.29 -6.08 8.46
C ALA A 13 2.15 -6.48 7.25
N GLY A 14 3.46 -6.25 7.35
CA GLY A 14 4.44 -6.64 6.33
C GLY A 14 4.49 -5.74 5.09
N ALA A 15 3.67 -4.69 5.00
CA ALA A 15 3.79 -3.71 3.92
C ALA A 15 5.11 -2.92 4.00
N THR A 16 5.72 -2.66 2.85
CA THR A 16 6.92 -1.83 2.69
C THR A 16 6.62 -0.68 1.73
N ILE A 17 6.77 0.56 2.21
CA ILE A 17 6.48 1.78 1.45
C ILE A 17 7.74 2.65 1.41
N LEU A 18 8.24 2.95 0.21
CA LEU A 18 9.50 3.66 0.00
C LEU A 18 9.32 4.87 -0.93
N GLY A 19 10.21 5.85 -0.80
CA GLY A 19 10.28 7.02 -1.68
C GLY A 19 9.95 8.32 -0.94
N GLY A 20 10.77 9.35 -1.14
CA GLY A 20 10.57 10.67 -0.51
C GLY A 20 9.36 11.43 -1.05
N ASP A 21 8.94 11.11 -2.27
CA ASP A 21 7.83 11.74 -2.97
C ASP A 21 6.59 10.83 -3.04
N THR A 22 6.64 9.67 -2.39
CA THR A 22 5.53 8.73 -2.32
C THR A 22 4.50 9.25 -1.32
N ILE A 23 3.29 9.52 -1.80
CA ILE A 23 2.16 10.00 -1.00
C ILE A 23 1.07 8.94 -0.98
N ILE A 24 0.64 8.53 0.22
CA ILE A 24 -0.51 7.65 0.39
C ILE A 24 -1.74 8.50 0.69
N GLY A 25 -2.66 8.56 -0.27
CA GLY A 25 -3.86 9.38 -0.20
C GLY A 25 -4.76 9.08 1.00
N GLU A 26 -5.51 10.07 1.46
CA GLU A 26 -6.46 9.93 2.57
C GLU A 26 -7.44 8.74 2.37
N ASN A 27 -7.80 8.08 3.48
CA ASN A 27 -8.69 6.90 3.50
C ASN A 27 -8.20 5.72 2.63
N ALA A 28 -6.94 5.70 2.20
CA ALA A 28 -6.39 4.58 1.46
C ALA A 28 -6.17 3.34 2.33
N ILE A 29 -6.25 2.16 1.72
CA ILE A 29 -5.96 0.88 2.37
C ILE A 29 -4.81 0.19 1.64
N ILE A 30 -3.74 -0.11 2.39
CA ILE A 30 -2.59 -0.88 1.93
C ILE A 30 -2.65 -2.26 2.59
N GLY A 31 -2.92 -3.29 1.80
CA GLY A 31 -2.95 -4.69 2.23
C GLY A 31 -1.59 -5.19 2.74
N GLY A 32 -1.61 -6.34 3.40
CA GLY A 32 -0.40 -6.94 3.95
C GLY A 32 0.58 -7.34 2.85
N ASN A 33 1.88 -7.34 3.18
CA ASN A 33 2.97 -7.70 2.27
C ASN A 33 3.03 -6.91 0.94
N VAL A 34 2.38 -5.75 0.86
CA VAL A 34 2.47 -4.87 -0.31
C VAL A 34 3.85 -4.19 -0.36
N TRP A 35 4.50 -4.20 -1.52
CA TRP A 35 5.70 -3.40 -1.82
C TRP A 35 5.33 -2.20 -2.69
N LEU A 36 5.42 -0.97 -2.14
CA LEU A 36 4.95 0.24 -2.80
C LEU A 36 6.03 1.32 -2.90
N THR A 37 6.31 1.76 -4.12
CA THR A 37 7.27 2.84 -4.45
C THR A 37 6.63 4.00 -5.21
N LYS A 38 5.29 4.03 -5.29
CA LYS A 38 4.51 5.03 -6.02
C LYS A 38 3.33 5.50 -5.18
N SER A 39 2.91 6.73 -5.42
CA SER A 39 1.78 7.34 -4.71
C SER A 39 0.45 6.64 -4.99
N LEU A 40 -0.40 6.61 -3.99
CA LEU A 40 -1.77 6.10 -4.07
C LEU A 40 -2.76 7.26 -3.97
N LYS A 41 -3.81 7.24 -4.79
CA LYS A 41 -4.88 8.25 -4.71
C LYS A 41 -5.71 8.05 -3.43
N PRO A 42 -6.40 9.10 -2.95
CA PRO A 42 -7.41 8.97 -1.89
C PRO A 42 -8.42 7.85 -2.16
N ASN A 43 -8.96 7.26 -1.09
CA ASN A 43 -9.99 6.20 -1.10
C ASN A 43 -9.62 4.95 -1.91
N SER A 44 -8.34 4.76 -2.26
CA SER A 44 -7.87 3.62 -3.05
C SER A 44 -7.51 2.44 -2.16
N LYS A 45 -7.62 1.23 -2.70
CA LYS A 45 -7.20 0.00 -2.02
C LYS A 45 -6.19 -0.74 -2.88
N ILE A 46 -5.09 -1.17 -2.28
CA ILE A 46 -4.07 -1.99 -2.93
C ILE A 46 -3.78 -3.22 -2.08
N TYR A 47 -3.67 -4.37 -2.74
CA TYR A 47 -3.40 -5.66 -2.09
C TYR A 47 -2.28 -6.37 -2.85
N HIS A 48 -1.49 -7.15 -2.11
CA HIS A 48 -0.54 -8.07 -2.73
C HIS A 48 -1.33 -9.11 -3.53
N GLN A 49 -1.01 -9.26 -4.81
CA GLN A 49 -1.61 -10.30 -5.65
C GLN A 49 -0.74 -11.55 -5.58
N GLU A 50 -1.24 -12.58 -4.90
CA GLU A 50 -0.60 -13.89 -4.96
C GLU A 50 -0.90 -14.54 -6.31
N ASN A 51 0.14 -14.77 -7.10
CA ASN A 51 0.04 -15.55 -8.34
C ASN A 51 0.28 -17.04 -8.04
N VAL A 52 -0.43 -17.58 -7.05
CA VAL A 52 -0.37 -19.00 -6.70
C VAL A 52 -1.47 -19.74 -7.43
N LYS A 53 -1.11 -20.79 -8.19
CA LYS A 53 -2.09 -21.75 -8.71
C LYS A 53 -2.48 -22.69 -7.58
N ILE A 54 -3.69 -22.52 -7.06
CA ILE A 54 -4.26 -23.45 -6.09
C ILE A 54 -4.75 -24.67 -6.88
N PHE A 55 -4.26 -25.85 -6.51
CA PHE A 55 -4.81 -27.12 -6.98
C PHE A 55 -5.67 -27.68 -5.83
N GLU A 56 -6.91 -28.04 -6.14
CA GLU A 56 -7.79 -28.81 -5.25
C GLU A 56 -7.60 -30.32 -5.45
#